data_AF-A0A966T638-F1
#
_entry.id   AF-A0A966T638-F1
#
_cell.length_a   1.000
_cell.length_b   1.000
_cell.length_c   1.000
_cell.angle_alpha   90.00
_cell.angle_beta   90.00
_cell.angle_gamma   90.00
#
_symmetry.space_group_name_H-M   'P 1'
#
loop_
_entity.id
_entity.type
_entity.pdbx_description
1 polymer ?
#
loop_
_entity_poly.entity_id
_entity_poly.type
_entity_poly.pdbx_seq_one_letter_code
_entity_poly.pdbx_strand_id
1 'polypeptide(L)' 'MAKVPGLVKGLGVTLGTLFETVTKGANTVQYPHEKEAPPTRARGVIALHEGNCTSCMLCARSCPDWCIYIEGH' A
#
# COMPACT_ATOMS: atom_id res chain seq x y z
N MET A 1 39.49 17.49 16.51
CA MET A 1 38.45 16.96 17.43
C MET A 1 37.92 15.65 16.84
N ALA A 2 38.34 14.53 17.42
CA ALA A 2 38.01 13.22 16.88
C ALA A 2 36.51 12.92 17.10
N LYS A 3 35.74 12.76 16.04
CA LYS A 3 34.30 12.40 16.03
C LYS A 3 34.01 10.98 16.60
N VAL A 4 34.99 10.37 17.26
CA VAL A 4 35.02 8.98 17.75
C VAL A 4 33.88 8.64 18.72
N PRO A 5 33.53 9.45 19.73
CA PRO A 5 32.45 9.08 20.65
C PRO A 5 31.08 9.05 19.96
N GLY A 6 30.87 9.89 18.94
CA GLY A 6 29.65 9.87 18.13
C GLY A 6 29.56 8.64 17.23
N LEU A 7 30.68 8.23 16.63
CA LEU A 7 30.75 7.07 15.75
C LEU A 7 30.46 5.75 16.50
N VAL A 8 31.07 5.57 17.68
CA VAL A 8 30.87 4.37 18.50
C VAL A 8 29.41 4.27 18.97
N LYS A 9 28.81 5.39 19.37
CA LYS A 9 27.39 5.43 19.75
C LYS A 9 26.47 5.07 18.58
N GLY A 10 26.77 5.57 17.38
CA GLY A 10 26.02 5.23 16.16
C GLY A 10 26.10 3.74 15.81
N LEU A 11 27.30 3.17 15.85
CA LEU A 11 27.51 1.73 15.62
C LEU A 11 26.78 0.86 16.65
N GLY A 12 26.78 1.27 17.93
CA GLY A 12 26.04 0.56 18.98
C GLY A 12 24.54 0.47 18.71
N VAL A 13 23.93 1.54 18.19
CA VAL A 13 22.52 1.54 17.78
C VAL A 13 22.29 0.59 16.61
N THR A 14 23.16 0.63 15.59
CA THR A 14 23.03 -0.26 14.42
C THR A 14 23.16 -1.75 14.78
N LEU A 15 24.04 -2.08 15.74
CA LEU A 15 24.16 -3.44 16.24
C LEU A 15 22.92 -3.88 17.01
N GLY A 16 22.33 -2.97 17.81
CA GLY A 16 21.06 -3.23 18.49
C GLY A 16 19.93 -3.53 17.50
N THR A 17 19.80 -2.72 16.44
CA THR A 17 18.79 -2.96 15.40
C THR A 17 19.06 -4.23 14.60
N LEU A 18 20.33 -4.57 14.33
CA LEU A 18 20.70 -5.81 13.64
C LEU A 18 20.34 -7.05 14.49
N PHE A 19 20.58 -6.98 15.80
CA PHE A 19 20.20 -8.05 16.70
C PHE A 19 18.69 -8.25 16.73
N GLU A 20 17.91 -7.16 16.73
CA GLU A 20 16.45 -7.22 16.69
C GLU A 20 15.92 -7.83 15.38
N THR A 21 16.47 -7.47 14.22
CA THR A 21 16.03 -8.02 12.93
C THR A 21 16.39 -9.49 12.76
N VAL A 22 17.54 -9.94 13.27
CA VAL A 22 17.95 -11.35 13.22
C VAL A 22 17.10 -12.21 14.15
N THR A 23 16.71 -11.69 15.33
CA THR A 23 15.96 -12.45 16.33
C THR A 23 14.44 -12.43 16.14
N LYS A 24 13.86 -11.27 15.79
CA LYS A 24 12.40 -11.09 15.64
C LYS A 24 11.94 -11.11 14.19
N GLY A 25 12.87 -11.13 13.24
CA GLY A 25 12.59 -10.97 11.81
C GLY A 25 12.57 -9.50 11.37
N ALA A 26 12.70 -9.29 10.07
CA ALA A 26 12.57 -7.96 9.47
C ALA A 26 11.09 -7.57 9.38
N ASN A 27 10.76 -6.30 9.65
CA ASN A 27 9.43 -5.75 9.42
C ASN A 27 9.23 -5.42 7.92
N THR A 28 9.36 -6.43 7.07
CA THR A 28 9.17 -6.34 5.63
C THR A 28 8.20 -7.41 5.15
N VAL A 29 7.44 -7.10 4.11
CA VAL A 29 6.54 -8.06 3.45
C VAL A 29 7.20 -8.50 2.14
N GLN A 30 7.32 -9.81 1.94
CA GLN A 30 8.03 -10.40 0.79
C GLN A 30 7.14 -10.44 -0.46
N TYR A 31 6.83 -9.27 -1.03
CA TYR A 31 6.11 -9.19 -2.30
C TYR A 31 6.95 -9.77 -3.45
N PRO A 32 6.40 -10.56 -4.39
CA PRO A 32 4.97 -10.87 -4.59
C PRO A 32 4.47 -12.15 -3.88
N HIS A 33 5.34 -12.86 -3.16
CA HIS A 33 5.02 -14.13 -2.52
C HIS A 33 4.08 -13.97 -1.33
N GLU A 34 4.26 -12.89 -0.57
CA GLU A 34 3.39 -12.49 0.53
C GLU A 34 2.80 -11.11 0.22
N LYS A 35 1.48 -10.95 0.46
CA LYS A 35 0.74 -9.71 0.22
C LYS A 35 0.06 -9.27 1.50
N GLU A 36 0.11 -7.98 1.77
CA GLU A 36 -0.64 -7.38 2.88
C GLU A 36 -2.15 -7.48 2.63
N ALA A 37 -2.91 -7.71 3.70
CA ALA A 37 -4.36 -7.71 3.62
C ALA A 37 -4.88 -6.25 3.45
N PRO A 38 -5.63 -5.95 2.39
CA PRO A 38 -6.20 -4.62 2.21
C PRO A 38 -7.24 -4.33 3.32
N PRO A 39 -7.36 -3.07 3.78
CA PRO A 39 -8.37 -2.70 4.76
C PRO A 39 -9.79 -2.87 4.18
N THR A 40 -10.79 -2.98 5.06
CA THR A 40 -12.20 -3.28 4.68
C THR A 40 -12.83 -2.28 3.71
N ARG A 41 -12.35 -1.03 3.66
CA ARG A 41 -12.81 0.01 2.73
C ARG A 41 -11.71 0.46 1.76
N ALA A 42 -10.75 -0.42 1.47
CA ALA A 42 -9.77 -0.16 0.42
C ALA A 42 -10.47 0.07 -0.91
N ARG A 43 -10.10 1.15 -1.62
CA ARG A 43 -10.61 1.44 -2.96
C ARG A 43 -9.64 0.83 -3.97
N GLY A 44 -9.97 -0.38 -4.43
CA GLY A 44 -9.23 -1.09 -5.47
C GLY A 44 -9.77 -0.80 -6.86
N VAL A 45 -9.83 -1.85 -7.69
CA VAL A 45 -10.40 -1.77 -9.04
C VAL A 45 -11.93 -1.70 -8.95
N ILE A 46 -12.52 -0.83 -9.76
CA ILE A 46 -13.98 -0.70 -9.90
C ILE A 46 -14.47 -1.85 -10.78
N ALA A 47 -15.49 -2.58 -10.33
CA ALA A 47 -16.12 -3.67 -11.08
C ALA A 47 -17.58 -3.32 -11.40
N LEU A 48 -18.02 -3.66 -12.61
CA LEU A 48 -19.41 -3.53 -13.04
C LEU A 48 -20.19 -4.80 -12.67
N HIS A 49 -21.33 -4.61 -12.01
CA HIS A 49 -22.33 -5.66 -11.84
C HIS A 49 -23.49 -5.38 -12.79
N GLU A 50 -23.47 -6.01 -13.98
CA GLU A 50 -24.39 -5.72 -15.08
C GLU A 50 -25.88 -5.82 -14.68
N GLY A 51 -26.26 -6.83 -13.89
CA GLY A 51 -27.64 -7.00 -13.42
C GLY A 51 -28.16 -5.88 -12.52
N ASN A 52 -27.28 -5.05 -11.95
CA ASN A 52 -27.65 -3.89 -11.14
C ASN A 52 -27.56 -2.57 -11.93
N CYS A 53 -27.00 -2.59 -13.14
CA CYS A 53 -26.82 -1.41 -13.96
C CYS A 53 -28.10 -1.15 -14.79
N THR A 54 -28.62 0.07 -14.73
CA THR A 54 -29.78 0.50 -15.52
C THR A 54 -29.43 1.54 -16.59
N SER A 55 -28.15 1.70 -16.89
CA SER A 55 -27.65 2.71 -17.85
C SER A 55 -28.07 4.15 -17.52
N CYS A 56 -28.24 4.49 -16.24
CA CYS A 56 -28.69 5.80 -15.78
C CYS A 56 -27.65 6.93 -15.92
N MET A 57 -26.42 6.62 -16.36
CA MET A 57 -25.31 7.56 -16.58
C MET A 57 -24.79 8.32 -15.34
N LEU A 58 -25.26 7.99 -14.13
CA LEU A 58 -24.80 8.65 -12.89
C LEU A 58 -23.31 8.44 -12.61
N CYS A 59 -22.79 7.24 -12.86
CA CYS A 59 -21.38 6.92 -12.62
C CYS A 59 -20.45 7.76 -13.50
N ALA A 60 -20.78 7.92 -14.78
CA ALA A 60 -20.00 8.75 -15.72
C ALA A 60 -20.07 10.24 -15.33
N ARG A 61 -21.26 10.74 -14.98
CA ARG A 61 -21.45 12.14 -14.56
C ARG A 61 -20.76 12.49 -13.24
N SER A 62 -20.73 11.55 -12.30
CA SER A 62 -20.12 11.76 -10.97
C SER A 62 -18.61 11.55 -10.96
N CYS A 63 -18.04 10.96 -12.02
CA CYS A 63 -16.61 10.71 -12.11
C CYS A 63 -15.85 12.04 -12.19
N PRO A 64 -14.94 12.35 -11.25
CA PRO A 64 -14.19 13.61 -11.28
C PRO A 64 -13.25 13.70 -12.48
N ASP A 65 -12.71 12.57 -12.93
CA ASP A 65 -11.73 12.49 -14.01
C ASP A 65 -12.38 12.14 -15.37
N TRP A 66 -13.70 11.92 -15.39
CA TRP A 66 -14.45 11.55 -16.61
C TRP A 66 -13.88 10.33 -17.34
N CYS A 67 -13.29 9.39 -16.60
CA CYS A 67 -12.65 8.19 -17.17
C CYS A 67 -13.63 7.01 -17.38
N ILE A 68 -14.88 7.14 -16.94
CA ILE A 68 -15.92 6.13 -17.11
C ILE A 68 -16.72 6.44 -18.37
N TYR A 69 -16.76 5.49 -19.29
CA TYR A 69 -17.59 5.53 -20.49
C TYR A 69 -18.66 4.43 -20.43
N ILE A 70 -19.88 4.77 -20.83
CA ILE A 70 -21.03 3.86 -20.82
C ILE A 70 -21.70 3.96 -22.19
N GLU A 71 -21.79 2.83 -22.88
CA GLU A 71 -22.66 2.66 -24.06
C GLU A 71 -23.96 2.00 -23.59
N GLY A 72 -25.07 2.68 -23.78
CA GLY A 72 -26.42 2.16 -23.49
C GLY A 72 -27.16 1.83 -24.77
N HIS A 73 -28.00 0.80 -24.73
CA HIS A 73 -28.95 0.46 -25.79
C HIS A 73 -30.30 1.13 -25.55
#